data_AF-A0AAW0HQA8-F1
#
_entry.id   AF-A0AAW0HQA8-F1
#
_cell.length_a   1.000
_cell.length_b   1.000
_cell.length_c   1.000
_cell.angle_alpha   90.00
_cell.angle_beta   90.00
_cell.angle_gamma   90.00
#
_symmetry.space_group_name_H-M   'P 1'
#
loop_
_entity.id
_entity.type
_entity.pdbx_description
1 polymer ?
#
loop_
_entity_poly.entity_id
_entity_poly.type
_entity_poly.pdbx_seq_one_letter_code
_entity_poly.pdbx_strand_id
1 'polypeptide(L)'
;MRIEVGLDLLHFALAEADSLDVLEKYRGKCEPTFLFYAGGELVAVVKGANAPLLRKTILHQLEVEKKVLAEGRERIVVTDEALSGAAKCPPQEKDGGEDGDIVSSEKKACTLGIIKPDAVAHGKADEIIMKIQEGGFDILSNEERTLTEAEMQVFYQHRAGEEAFEKLVHHMCSGPSHLLILTKTEGTEDVVTAWRDFLGPCDPNVARREHPESLRAQYGTEMPFNAVHGSRDREDANRELTLLFPSFKFSDKDTEAPQAK
;
A
#
# COMPACT_ATOMS: atom_id res chain seq x y z
N MET A 1 -10.27 -19.72 22.58
CA MET A 1 -9.21 -19.16 21.72
C MET A 1 -7.97 -19.01 22.59
N ARG A 2 -7.07 -20.00 22.57
CA ARG A 2 -5.84 -19.99 23.37
C ARG A 2 -4.79 -19.18 22.64
N ILE A 3 -4.45 -18.01 23.18
CA ILE A 3 -3.34 -17.18 22.73
C ILE A 3 -2.18 -17.50 23.67
N GLU A 4 -1.31 -18.42 23.27
CA GLU A 4 -0.11 -18.77 24.04
C GLU A 4 1.14 -18.30 23.29
N VAL A 5 1.26 -16.98 23.09
CA VAL A 5 2.56 -16.31 22.85
C VAL A 5 2.46 -14.88 23.39
N GLY A 6 3.23 -14.53 24.44
CA GLY A 6 3.51 -13.14 24.82
C GLY A 6 2.57 -12.45 25.82
N LEU A 7 1.91 -13.20 26.72
CA LEU A 7 0.94 -12.66 27.70
C LEU A 7 1.46 -11.50 28.57
N ASP A 8 2.76 -11.40 28.80
CA ASP A 8 3.34 -10.35 29.65
C ASP A 8 3.70 -9.06 28.91
N LEU A 9 3.69 -9.05 27.57
CA LEU A 9 4.12 -7.91 26.74
C LEU A 9 2.99 -7.24 25.96
N LEU A 10 1.83 -7.89 25.83
CA LEU A 10 0.70 -7.36 25.08
C LEU A 10 -0.46 -7.02 26.02
N HIS A 11 -0.71 -5.72 26.20
CA HIS A 11 -1.88 -5.22 26.92
C HIS A 11 -2.86 -4.57 25.95
N PHE A 12 -4.15 -4.88 26.11
CA PHE A 12 -5.22 -4.25 25.34
C PHE A 12 -5.93 -3.23 26.22
N ALA A 13 -6.09 -2.02 25.71
CA ALA A 13 -6.91 -0.97 26.31
C ALA A 13 -7.93 -0.49 25.26
N LEU A 14 -9.16 -0.26 25.70
CA LEU A 14 -10.20 0.38 24.89
C LEU A 14 -10.34 1.81 25.37
N ALA A 15 -10.31 2.75 24.43
CA ALA A 15 -10.48 4.17 24.69
C ALA A 15 -11.65 4.70 23.86
N GLU A 16 -12.58 5.40 24.51
CA GLU A 16 -13.65 6.13 23.84
C GLU A 16 -13.14 7.53 23.48
N ALA A 17 -13.07 7.84 22.18
CA ALA A 17 -12.57 9.14 21.70
C ALA A 17 -13.41 10.33 22.20
N ASP A 18 -14.68 10.11 22.51
CA ASP A 18 -15.58 11.14 23.06
C ASP A 18 -15.18 11.56 24.48
N SER A 19 -14.49 10.68 25.22
CA SER A 19 -14.11 10.87 26.62
C SER A 19 -12.69 11.41 26.80
N LEU A 20 -11.90 11.57 25.71
CA LEU A 20 -10.50 11.98 25.77
C LEU A 20 -10.20 13.13 24.80
N ASP A 21 -9.78 14.29 25.32
CA ASP A 21 -9.46 15.47 24.50
C ASP A 21 -8.29 15.23 23.53
N VAL A 22 -7.33 14.41 23.94
CA VAL A 22 -6.21 13.98 23.08
C VAL A 22 -6.66 13.15 21.87
N LEU A 23 -7.87 12.59 21.89
CA LEU A 23 -8.45 11.81 20.80
C LEU A 23 -9.56 12.55 20.05
N GLU A 24 -9.73 13.87 20.27
CA GLU A 24 -10.78 14.67 19.64
C GLU A 24 -10.76 14.56 18.11
N LYS A 25 -9.58 14.44 17.50
CA LYS A 25 -9.43 14.30 16.04
C LYS A 25 -9.93 12.96 15.47
N TYR A 26 -10.24 11.98 16.32
CA TYR A 26 -10.85 10.71 15.94
C TYR A 26 -12.38 10.73 16.11
N ARG A 27 -12.96 11.78 16.70
CA ARG A 27 -14.42 11.90 16.87
C ARG A 27 -15.12 12.03 15.50
N GLY A 28 -16.28 11.39 15.37
CA GLY A 28 -17.13 11.47 14.17
C GLY A 28 -16.63 10.68 12.95
N LYS A 29 -15.53 9.92 13.07
CA LYS A 29 -15.06 9.01 12.02
C LYS A 29 -15.58 7.60 12.31
N CYS A 30 -16.33 7.02 11.37
CA CYS A 30 -16.76 5.62 11.42
C CYS A 30 -15.64 4.66 10.99
N GLU A 31 -14.43 4.84 11.53
CA GLU A 31 -13.27 4.02 11.20
C GLU A 31 -12.57 3.55 12.50
N PRO A 32 -12.51 2.23 12.77
CA PRO A 32 -11.81 1.74 13.94
C PRO A 32 -10.31 2.01 13.80
N THR A 33 -9.69 2.63 14.81
CA THR A 33 -8.26 2.94 14.84
C THR A 33 -7.59 2.21 16.00
N PHE A 34 -6.54 1.46 15.70
CA PHE A 34 -5.73 0.72 16.66
C PHE A 34 -4.38 1.42 16.81
N LEU A 35 -4.10 1.91 18.00
CA LEU A 35 -2.84 2.57 18.36
C LEU A 35 -1.98 1.58 19.14
N PHE A 36 -0.74 1.40 18.72
CA PHE A 36 0.22 0.51 19.36
C PHE A 36 1.24 1.35 20.12
N TYR A 37 1.33 1.15 21.43
CA TYR A 37 2.30 1.83 22.28
C TYR A 37 3.30 0.82 22.87
N ALA A 38 4.58 1.18 22.85
CA ALA A 38 5.64 0.45 23.53
C ALA A 38 6.53 1.44 24.31
N GLY A 39 6.79 1.15 25.59
CA GLY A 39 7.59 2.05 26.44
C GLY A 39 7.01 3.46 26.63
N GLY A 40 5.71 3.67 26.38
CA GLY A 40 5.06 4.99 26.43
C GLY A 40 5.08 5.77 25.11
N GLU A 41 5.72 5.22 24.06
CA GLU A 41 5.82 5.84 22.74
C GLU A 41 4.92 5.11 21.74
N LEU A 42 4.32 5.86 20.81
CA LEU A 42 3.51 5.28 19.75
C LEU A 42 4.42 4.62 18.72
N VAL A 43 4.23 3.34 18.46
CA VAL A 43 5.10 2.54 17.57
C VAL A 43 4.40 2.07 16.29
N ALA A 44 3.07 2.04 16.27
CA ALA A 44 2.30 1.78 15.04
C ALA A 44 0.86 2.28 15.17
N VAL A 45 0.24 2.53 14.00
CA VAL A 45 -1.18 2.85 13.87
C VAL A 45 -1.76 1.99 12.77
N VAL A 46 -2.89 1.33 13.05
CA VAL A 46 -3.68 0.62 12.05
C VAL A 46 -5.07 1.23 12.03
N LYS A 47 -5.49 1.73 10.86
CA LYS A 47 -6.81 2.29 10.64
C LYS A 47 -7.67 1.30 9.84
N GLY A 48 -8.95 1.25 10.16
CA GLY A 48 -9.92 0.38 9.49
C GLY A 48 -9.99 -1.04 10.07
N ALA A 49 -11.01 -1.78 9.63
CA ALA A 49 -11.32 -3.14 10.12
C ALA A 49 -10.50 -4.24 9.40
N ASN A 50 -9.18 -4.07 9.30
CA ASN A 50 -8.30 -5.03 8.63
C ASN A 50 -7.70 -6.02 9.64
N ALA A 51 -8.43 -7.09 9.96
CA ALA A 51 -8.03 -8.09 10.95
C ALA A 51 -6.69 -8.81 10.62
N PRO A 52 -6.40 -9.19 9.36
CA PRO A 52 -5.10 -9.76 9.00
C PRO A 52 -3.93 -8.80 9.20
N LEU A 53 -4.07 -7.53 8.76
CA LEU A 53 -3.06 -6.50 8.96
C LEU A 53 -2.84 -6.27 10.46
N LEU A 54 -3.91 -6.16 11.24
CA LEU A 54 -3.83 -5.99 12.68
C LEU A 54 -3.04 -7.14 13.33
N ARG A 55 -3.32 -8.39 12.94
CA ARG A 55 -2.61 -9.55 13.46
C ARG A 55 -1.12 -9.52 13.10
N LYS A 56 -0.78 -9.16 11.85
CA LYS A 56 0.61 -9.04 11.40
C LYS A 56 1.34 -7.93 12.16
N THR A 57 0.71 -6.77 12.33
CA THR A 57 1.26 -5.65 13.10
C THR A 57 1.49 -6.03 14.56
N ILE A 58 0.53 -6.71 15.21
CA ILE A 58 0.69 -7.21 16.58
C ILE A 58 1.93 -8.13 16.69
N LEU A 59 2.03 -9.13 15.81
CA LEU A 59 3.14 -10.08 15.85
C LEU A 59 4.49 -9.41 15.56
N HIS A 60 4.52 -8.48 14.60
CA HIS A 60 5.71 -7.72 14.26
C HIS A 60 6.18 -6.86 15.44
N GLN A 61 5.29 -6.09 16.07
CA GLN A 61 5.66 -5.23 17.20
C GLN A 61 6.08 -6.02 18.43
N LEU A 62 5.54 -7.22 18.65
CA LEU A 62 6.02 -8.12 19.70
C LEU A 62 7.43 -8.65 19.41
N GLU A 63 7.75 -8.94 18.15
CA GLU A 63 9.09 -9.36 17.72
C GLU A 63 10.10 -8.20 17.90
N VAL A 64 9.71 -6.98 17.52
CA VAL A 64 10.53 -5.77 17.68
C VAL A 64 10.78 -5.47 19.16
N GLU A 65 9.74 -5.49 20.00
CA GLU A 65 9.90 -5.21 21.45
C GLU A 65 10.78 -6.26 22.14
N LYS A 66 10.65 -7.54 21.76
CA LYS A 66 11.55 -8.61 22.26
C LYS A 66 13.01 -8.34 21.88
N LYS A 67 13.27 -7.86 20.66
CA LYS A 67 14.62 -7.50 20.21
C LYS A 67 15.15 -6.25 20.90
N VAL A 68 14.30 -5.24 21.13
CA VAL A 68 14.65 -4.04 21.90
C VAL A 68 15.05 -4.41 23.33
N LEU A 69 14.29 -5.28 24.01
CA LEU A 69 14.60 -5.74 25.36
C LEU A 69 15.85 -6.63 25.43
N ALA A 70 16.14 -7.41 24.39
CA ALA A 70 17.28 -8.32 24.35
C ALA A 70 18.60 -7.65 23.89
N GLU A 71 18.53 -6.71 22.95
CA GLU A 71 19.70 -6.08 22.29
C GLU A 71 19.92 -4.62 22.71
N GLY A 72 19.00 -4.01 23.47
CA GLY A 72 19.13 -2.62 23.93
C GLY A 72 19.02 -1.56 22.82
N ARG A 73 18.39 -1.88 21.68
CA ARG A 73 18.17 -0.94 20.57
C ARG A 73 17.17 0.15 20.95
N GLU A 74 17.34 1.34 20.37
CA GLU A 74 16.39 2.45 20.52
C GLU A 74 15.05 2.15 19.83
N ARG A 75 13.96 2.62 20.45
CA ARG A 75 12.58 2.40 20.00
C ARG A 75 12.30 3.25 18.76
N ILE A 76 11.58 2.68 17.80
CA ILE A 76 11.15 3.41 16.60
C ILE A 76 9.81 4.08 16.92
N VAL A 77 9.85 5.39 17.14
CA VAL A 77 8.67 6.21 17.45
C VAL A 77 7.99 6.63 16.16
N VAL A 78 6.70 6.29 16.02
CA VAL A 78 5.83 6.72 14.93
C VAL A 78 5.01 7.91 15.40
N THR A 79 4.97 8.96 14.58
CA THR A 79 4.11 10.13 14.81
C THR A 79 2.80 9.94 14.06
N ASP A 80 1.68 9.95 14.76
CA ASP A 80 0.36 10.03 14.12
C ASP A 80 -0.04 11.50 13.97
N GLU A 81 -0.39 11.89 12.73
CA GLU A 81 -0.81 13.25 12.38
C GLU A 81 -2.05 13.71 13.17
N ALA A 82 -2.86 12.80 13.71
CA ALA A 82 -4.01 13.15 14.51
C ALA A 82 -3.64 13.50 15.97
N LEU A 83 -2.52 13.01 16.49
CA LEU A 83 -2.06 13.28 17.87
C LEU A 83 -1.10 14.48 17.99
N SER A 84 -0.57 14.98 16.87
CA SER A 84 0.24 16.22 16.87
C SER A 84 -0.66 17.45 16.97
N GLY A 85 -0.84 17.95 18.20
CA GLY A 85 -1.73 19.08 18.46
C GLY A 85 -1.38 19.83 19.73
N ALA A 86 -0.31 20.63 19.72
CA ALA A 86 -0.11 21.69 20.70
C ALA A 86 0.59 22.94 20.09
N ALA A 87 -0.23 23.93 19.74
CA ALA A 87 -0.04 25.39 19.84
C ALA A 87 1.15 26.17 19.19
N LYS A 88 0.84 26.79 18.03
CA LYS A 88 1.04 28.20 17.56
C LYS A 88 2.43 28.92 17.44
N CYS A 89 2.54 29.61 16.27
CA CYS A 89 3.10 30.97 15.94
C CYS A 89 4.41 31.07 15.10
N PRO A 90 4.62 32.19 14.32
CA PRO A 90 4.82 32.19 12.85
C PRO A 90 6.28 32.52 12.38
N PRO A 91 6.57 32.82 11.08
CA PRO A 91 7.75 32.32 10.37
C PRO A 91 9.06 33.04 10.75
N GLN A 92 10.14 32.28 10.94
CA GLN A 92 11.50 32.80 10.90
C GLN A 92 12.38 31.93 10.01
N GLU A 93 12.90 32.56 8.96
CA GLU A 93 14.03 32.10 8.17
C GLU A 93 15.30 32.04 9.05
N LYS A 94 16.03 30.93 8.96
CA LYS A 94 17.50 30.73 9.05
C LYS A 94 17.74 29.23 9.24
N ASP A 95 18.16 28.53 8.20
CA ASP A 95 19.57 28.33 7.78
C ASP A 95 20.40 27.59 8.83
N GLY A 96 21.02 26.49 8.39
CA GLY A 96 21.84 25.57 9.19
C GLY A 96 21.23 24.18 9.28
N GLY A 97 21.67 23.28 8.39
CA GLY A 97 21.21 21.91 8.32
C GLY A 97 21.73 21.02 9.44
N GLU A 98 21.03 19.90 9.66
CA GLU A 98 21.49 18.72 10.38
C GLU A 98 20.74 17.49 9.83
N ASP A 99 21.45 16.78 8.95
CA ASP A 99 21.56 15.32 8.85
C ASP A 99 20.34 14.49 9.32
N GLY A 100 19.40 14.26 8.40
CA GLY A 100 18.38 13.23 8.55
C GLY A 100 18.91 11.90 8.01
N ASP A 101 19.69 11.17 8.83
CA ASP A 101 20.27 9.89 8.44
C ASP A 101 19.48 8.70 9.02
N ILE A 102 18.86 7.97 8.09
CA ILE A 102 18.96 6.51 7.91
C ILE A 102 18.48 5.63 9.08
N VAL A 103 17.24 5.17 8.95
CA VAL A 103 16.97 3.74 9.15
C VAL A 103 17.17 3.07 7.80
N SER A 104 18.19 2.21 7.72
CA SER A 104 18.61 1.46 6.53
C SER A 104 17.47 0.59 5.98
N SER A 105 16.61 1.18 5.16
CA SER A 105 15.60 0.47 4.40
C SER A 105 16.26 -0.06 3.13
N GLU A 106 16.48 -1.37 3.08
CA GLU A 106 16.86 -2.05 1.84
C GLU A 106 15.92 -1.61 0.69
N LYS A 107 16.48 -1.38 -0.51
CA LYS A 107 15.75 -0.98 -1.73
C LYS A 107 14.62 -1.99 -2.00
N LYS A 108 13.42 -1.79 -1.44
CA LYS A 108 12.24 -2.61 -1.74
C LYS A 108 11.57 -2.06 -2.99
N ALA A 109 11.76 -2.76 -4.10
CA ALA A 109 11.08 -2.44 -5.35
C ALA A 109 9.55 -2.58 -5.14
N CYS A 110 8.81 -1.55 -5.55
CA CYS A 110 7.34 -1.49 -5.45
C CYS A 110 6.71 -1.42 -6.84
N THR A 111 5.49 -1.92 -6.97
CA THR A 111 4.68 -1.85 -8.20
C THR A 111 3.25 -1.44 -7.91
N LEU A 112 2.54 -0.96 -8.93
CA LEU A 112 1.13 -0.65 -8.86
C LEU A 112 0.29 -1.88 -9.21
N GLY A 113 -0.64 -2.21 -8.33
CA GLY A 113 -1.79 -3.07 -8.63
C GLY A 113 -3.07 -2.26 -8.66
N ILE A 114 -3.95 -2.50 -9.63
CA ILE A 114 -5.31 -1.94 -9.59
C ILE A 114 -6.30 -3.08 -9.71
N ILE A 115 -7.26 -3.15 -8.78
CA ILE A 115 -8.47 -3.94 -8.92
C ILE A 115 -9.52 -3.04 -9.56
N LYS A 116 -9.90 -3.40 -10.79
CA LYS A 116 -10.77 -2.59 -11.64
C LYS A 116 -12.24 -2.61 -11.17
N PRO A 117 -13.06 -1.64 -11.62
CA PRO A 117 -14.44 -1.51 -11.15
C PRO A 117 -15.33 -2.72 -11.45
N ASP A 118 -15.03 -3.49 -12.51
CA ASP A 118 -15.74 -4.73 -12.81
C ASP A 118 -15.57 -5.74 -11.66
N ALA A 119 -14.34 -6.00 -11.23
CA ALA A 119 -14.09 -6.93 -10.12
C ALA A 119 -14.68 -6.44 -8.79
N VAL A 120 -14.63 -5.13 -8.54
CA VAL A 120 -15.24 -4.52 -7.34
C VAL A 120 -16.77 -4.66 -7.37
N ALA A 121 -17.41 -4.35 -8.51
CA ALA A 121 -18.86 -4.47 -8.67
C ALA A 121 -19.37 -5.90 -8.50
N HIS A 122 -18.55 -6.91 -8.83
CA HIS A 122 -18.87 -8.32 -8.61
C HIS A 122 -18.54 -8.82 -7.18
N GLY A 123 -18.12 -7.94 -6.27
CA GLY A 123 -17.78 -8.29 -4.89
C GLY A 123 -16.54 -9.18 -4.78
N LYS A 124 -15.63 -9.10 -5.75
CA LYS A 124 -14.42 -9.95 -5.81
C LYS A 124 -13.15 -9.27 -5.28
N ALA A 125 -13.25 -8.00 -4.87
CA ALA A 125 -12.11 -7.23 -4.38
C ALA A 125 -11.38 -7.91 -3.21
N ASP A 126 -12.11 -8.26 -2.14
CA ASP A 126 -11.52 -8.89 -0.94
C ASP A 126 -10.88 -10.25 -1.24
N GLU A 127 -11.52 -11.04 -2.13
CA GLU A 127 -11.02 -12.34 -2.56
C GLU A 127 -9.70 -12.19 -3.34
N ILE A 128 -9.63 -11.20 -4.23
CA ILE A 128 -8.42 -10.87 -4.99
C ILE A 128 -7.31 -10.40 -4.03
N ILE A 129 -7.61 -9.51 -3.09
CA ILE A 129 -6.65 -9.03 -2.08
C ILE A 129 -6.08 -10.20 -1.27
N MET A 130 -6.92 -11.12 -0.83
CA MET A 130 -6.49 -12.31 -0.10
C MET A 130 -5.54 -13.16 -0.96
N LYS A 131 -5.87 -13.40 -2.23
CA LYS A 131 -4.99 -14.14 -3.15
C LYS A 131 -3.67 -13.46 -3.40
N ILE A 132 -3.65 -12.13 -3.51
CA ILE A 132 -2.41 -11.36 -3.65
C ILE A 132 -1.48 -11.64 -2.46
N GLN A 133 -2.03 -11.64 -1.24
CA GLN A 133 -1.27 -11.94 -0.03
C GLN A 133 -0.80 -13.39 0.04
N GLU A 134 -1.66 -14.34 -0.33
CA GLU A 134 -1.30 -15.77 -0.43
C GLU A 134 -0.23 -16.04 -1.49
N GLY A 135 -0.21 -15.23 -2.55
CA GLY A 135 0.82 -15.22 -3.60
C GLY A 135 2.19 -14.67 -3.15
N GLY A 136 2.32 -14.26 -1.88
CA GLY A 136 3.57 -13.75 -1.30
C GLY A 136 3.84 -12.28 -1.60
N PHE A 137 2.83 -11.51 -2.03
CA PHE A 137 2.95 -10.06 -2.18
C PHE A 137 2.54 -9.37 -0.88
N ASP A 138 3.36 -8.41 -0.47
CA ASP A 138 3.04 -7.48 0.61
C ASP A 138 2.31 -6.26 0.05
N ILE A 139 1.15 -5.96 0.62
CA ILE A 139 0.37 -4.76 0.28
C ILE A 139 0.79 -3.65 1.25
N LEU A 140 1.49 -2.64 0.73
CA LEU A 140 1.96 -1.48 1.50
C LEU A 140 0.87 -0.43 1.67
N SER A 141 0.00 -0.28 0.66
CA SER A 141 -1.14 0.63 0.68
C SER A 141 -2.30 0.02 -0.09
N ASN A 142 -3.51 0.27 0.39
CA ASN A 142 -4.77 -0.09 -0.27
C ASN A 142 -5.74 1.09 -0.14
N GLU A 143 -6.07 1.70 -1.26
CA GLU A 143 -6.99 2.83 -1.33
C GLU A 143 -8.14 2.52 -2.29
N GLU A 144 -9.38 2.59 -1.80
CA GLU A 144 -10.56 2.54 -2.65
C GLU A 144 -10.90 3.94 -3.15
N ARG A 145 -10.85 4.15 -4.47
CA ARG A 145 -11.12 5.45 -5.08
C ARG A 145 -11.77 5.31 -6.45
N THR A 146 -12.72 6.20 -6.76
CA THR A 146 -13.22 6.37 -8.12
C THR A 146 -12.28 7.28 -8.90
N LEU A 147 -11.74 6.76 -10.00
CA LEU A 147 -10.76 7.45 -10.83
C LEU A 147 -11.43 8.44 -11.77
N THR A 148 -10.85 9.63 -11.96
CA THR A 148 -11.38 10.63 -12.88
C THR A 148 -10.95 10.36 -14.32
N GLU A 149 -11.74 10.82 -15.29
CA GLU A 149 -11.40 10.68 -16.71
C GLU A 149 -10.06 11.34 -17.05
N ALA A 150 -9.77 12.52 -16.47
CA ALA A 150 -8.51 13.22 -16.66
C ALA A 150 -7.30 12.38 -16.19
N GLU A 151 -7.40 11.72 -15.04
CA GLU A 151 -6.34 10.84 -14.53
C GLU A 151 -6.16 9.62 -15.43
N MET A 152 -7.26 9.00 -15.87
CA MET A 152 -7.22 7.80 -16.72
C MET A 152 -6.75 8.09 -18.15
N GLN A 153 -7.01 9.28 -18.68
CA GLN A 153 -6.47 9.72 -19.96
C GLN A 153 -4.94 9.88 -19.89
N VAL A 154 -4.42 10.46 -18.80
CA VAL A 154 -2.96 10.56 -18.58
C VAL A 154 -2.36 9.18 -18.34
N PHE A 155 -3.03 8.33 -17.54
CA PHE A 155 -2.58 6.98 -17.23
C PHE A 155 -2.44 6.10 -18.48
N TYR A 156 -3.42 6.16 -19.39
CA TYR A 156 -3.44 5.38 -20.63
C TYR A 156 -2.97 6.17 -21.86
N GLN A 157 -2.28 7.29 -21.68
CA GLN A 157 -1.89 8.18 -22.78
C GLN A 157 -1.10 7.46 -23.89
N HIS A 158 -0.27 6.47 -23.53
CA HIS A 158 0.46 5.63 -24.49
C HIS A 158 -0.43 4.79 -25.40
N ARG A 159 -1.72 4.63 -25.06
CA ARG A 159 -2.74 3.89 -25.80
C ARG A 159 -3.77 4.81 -26.48
N ALA A 160 -3.56 6.13 -26.48
CA ALA A 160 -4.51 7.09 -27.04
C ALA A 160 -4.84 6.87 -28.52
N GLY A 161 -3.99 6.16 -29.27
CA GLY A 161 -4.22 5.79 -30.67
C GLY A 161 -5.06 4.52 -30.89
N GLU A 162 -5.44 3.80 -29.83
CA GLU A 162 -6.22 2.56 -29.95
C GLU A 162 -7.73 2.84 -29.95
N GLU A 163 -8.49 2.16 -30.82
CA GLU A 163 -9.96 2.30 -30.88
C GLU A 163 -10.66 1.97 -29.54
N ALA A 164 -10.01 1.14 -28.71
CA ALA A 164 -10.51 0.75 -27.39
C ALA A 164 -10.17 1.74 -26.26
N PHE A 165 -9.41 2.82 -26.54
CA PHE A 165 -8.93 3.77 -25.53
C PHE A 165 -10.08 4.44 -24.76
N GLU A 166 -11.02 5.05 -25.47
CA GLU A 166 -12.17 5.72 -24.86
C GLU A 166 -13.02 4.75 -24.04
N LYS A 167 -13.23 3.53 -24.55
CA LYS A 167 -13.97 2.49 -23.84
C LYS A 167 -13.26 2.05 -22.55
N LEU A 168 -11.93 2.00 -22.58
CA LEU A 168 -11.10 1.66 -21.41
C LEU A 168 -11.15 2.76 -20.34
N VAL A 169 -10.98 4.01 -20.75
CA VAL A 169 -11.06 5.16 -19.83
C VAL A 169 -12.43 5.21 -19.17
N HIS A 170 -13.50 5.11 -19.97
CA HIS A 170 -14.86 5.11 -19.43
C HIS A 170 -15.11 3.95 -18.47
N HIS A 171 -14.57 2.76 -18.77
CA HIS A 171 -14.68 1.61 -17.89
C HIS A 171 -13.97 1.84 -16.55
N MET A 172 -12.76 2.41 -16.54
CA MET A 172 -12.02 2.68 -15.31
C MET A 172 -12.69 3.74 -14.43
N CYS A 173 -13.44 4.66 -15.05
CA CYS A 173 -14.21 5.69 -14.36
C CYS A 173 -15.64 5.25 -13.99
N SER A 174 -16.09 4.05 -14.38
CA SER A 174 -17.47 3.64 -14.18
C SER A 174 -17.82 3.26 -12.72
N GLY A 175 -16.84 3.21 -11.82
CA GLY A 175 -17.04 2.86 -10.42
C GLY A 175 -15.78 2.94 -9.56
N PRO A 176 -15.87 2.55 -8.28
CA PRO A 176 -14.71 2.48 -7.39
C PRO A 176 -13.72 1.41 -7.86
N SER A 177 -12.43 1.70 -7.71
CA SER A 177 -11.31 0.77 -7.92
C SER A 177 -10.47 0.68 -6.65
N HIS A 178 -9.84 -0.46 -6.39
CA HIS A 178 -8.80 -0.53 -5.35
C HIS A 178 -7.43 -0.30 -5.98
N LEU A 179 -6.73 0.71 -5.49
CA LEU A 179 -5.36 1.04 -5.81
C LEU A 179 -4.46 0.42 -4.76
N LEU A 180 -3.55 -0.43 -5.20
CA LEU A 180 -2.66 -1.19 -4.33
C LEU A 180 -1.20 -0.83 -4.63
N ILE A 181 -0.43 -0.57 -3.58
CA ILE A 181 1.04 -0.54 -3.68
C ILE A 181 1.54 -1.90 -3.22
N LEU A 182 2.17 -2.63 -4.13
CA LEU A 182 2.64 -3.99 -3.89
C LEU A 182 4.16 -4.02 -3.82
N THR A 183 4.70 -4.75 -2.84
CA THR A 183 6.12 -5.11 -2.76
C THR A 183 6.24 -6.62 -2.59
N LYS A 184 7.41 -7.17 -2.92
CA LYS A 184 7.72 -8.57 -2.64
C LYS A 184 9.07 -8.63 -1.92
N THR A 185 9.07 -9.07 -0.66
CA THR A 185 10.29 -9.17 0.15
C THR A 185 11.04 -10.48 -0.05
N GLU A 186 10.38 -11.49 -0.63
CA GLU A 186 10.95 -12.81 -0.86
C GLU A 186 11.20 -13.05 -2.35
N GLY A 187 12.47 -13.21 -2.72
CA GLY A 187 12.90 -13.59 -4.07
C GLY A 187 13.89 -12.61 -4.69
N THR A 188 14.67 -13.10 -5.66
CA THR A 188 15.60 -12.29 -6.48
C THR A 188 14.93 -11.69 -7.71
N GLU A 189 13.63 -11.97 -7.93
CA GLU A 189 12.87 -11.48 -9.08
C GLU A 189 12.33 -10.07 -8.86
N ASP A 190 12.28 -9.30 -9.94
CA ASP A 190 11.68 -7.98 -9.96
C ASP A 190 10.19 -8.06 -9.63
N VAL A 191 9.73 -7.18 -8.73
CA VAL A 191 8.33 -7.16 -8.26
C VAL A 191 7.34 -6.96 -9.41
N VAL A 192 7.70 -6.20 -10.45
CA VAL A 192 6.83 -5.93 -11.59
C VAL A 192 6.67 -7.22 -12.41
N THR A 193 7.76 -7.93 -12.67
CA THR A 193 7.74 -9.22 -13.37
C THR A 193 6.92 -10.25 -12.58
N ALA A 194 7.21 -10.41 -11.29
CA ALA A 194 6.48 -11.33 -10.43
C ALA A 194 4.98 -11.02 -10.41
N TRP A 195 4.62 -9.73 -10.32
CA TRP A 195 3.23 -9.29 -10.36
C TRP A 195 2.57 -9.64 -11.70
N ARG A 196 3.24 -9.37 -12.82
CA ARG A 196 2.72 -9.69 -14.16
C ARG A 196 2.49 -11.18 -14.35
N ASP A 197 3.41 -12.01 -13.89
CA ASP A 197 3.27 -13.47 -13.97
C ASP A 197 2.09 -13.97 -13.13
N PHE A 198 1.88 -13.35 -11.96
CA PHE A 198 0.70 -13.63 -11.12
C PHE A 198 -0.62 -13.18 -11.77
N LEU A 199 -0.62 -12.07 -12.50
CA LEU A 199 -1.78 -11.59 -13.26
C LEU A 199 -2.14 -12.47 -14.45
N GLY A 200 -1.13 -13.03 -15.14
CA GLY A 200 -1.28 -13.78 -16.38
C GLY A 200 -1.51 -12.88 -17.62
N PRO A 201 -1.74 -13.49 -18.80
CA PRO A 201 -1.96 -12.78 -20.07
C PRO A 201 -3.08 -11.73 -19.99
N CYS A 202 -2.94 -10.61 -20.71
CA CYS A 202 -3.90 -9.51 -20.66
C CYS A 202 -5.33 -9.91 -21.06
N ASP A 203 -5.48 -10.81 -22.04
CA ASP A 203 -6.76 -11.36 -22.48
C ASP A 203 -7.20 -12.51 -21.56
N PRO A 204 -8.34 -12.39 -20.86
CA PRO A 204 -8.87 -13.45 -19.98
C PRO A 204 -9.04 -14.81 -20.67
N ASN A 205 -9.35 -14.85 -21.96
CA ASN A 205 -9.51 -16.12 -22.69
C ASN A 205 -8.18 -16.83 -22.92
N VAL A 206 -7.13 -16.05 -23.21
CA VAL A 206 -5.76 -16.56 -23.31
C VAL A 206 -5.27 -16.99 -21.93
N ALA A 207 -5.52 -16.16 -20.91
CA ALA A 207 -5.19 -16.47 -19.53
C ALA A 207 -5.83 -17.79 -19.06
N ARG A 208 -7.13 -18.01 -19.32
CA ARG A 208 -7.82 -19.28 -19.00
C ARG A 208 -7.19 -20.50 -19.65
N ARG A 209 -6.63 -20.36 -20.85
CA ARG A 209 -6.01 -21.47 -21.60
C ARG A 209 -4.58 -21.75 -21.15
N GLU A 210 -3.79 -20.71 -20.90
CA GLU A 210 -2.34 -20.82 -20.68
C GLU A 210 -1.98 -20.81 -19.19
N HIS A 211 -2.70 -20.01 -18.39
CA HIS A 211 -2.46 -19.81 -16.96
C HIS A 211 -3.80 -19.78 -16.20
N PRO A 212 -4.51 -20.92 -16.07
CA PRO A 212 -5.86 -20.97 -15.49
C PRO A 212 -5.93 -20.48 -14.04
N GLU A 213 -4.82 -20.56 -13.31
CA GLU A 213 -4.70 -20.10 -11.93
C GLU A 213 -4.45 -18.58 -11.81
N SER A 214 -4.18 -17.89 -12.92
CA SER A 214 -3.90 -16.44 -12.89
C SER A 214 -5.13 -15.61 -12.53
N LEU A 215 -4.93 -14.42 -11.94
CA LEU A 215 -6.05 -13.56 -11.56
C LEU A 215 -6.95 -13.18 -12.75
N ARG A 216 -6.36 -12.93 -13.93
CA ARG A 216 -7.13 -12.61 -15.14
C ARG A 216 -7.94 -13.78 -15.67
N ALA A 217 -7.48 -15.02 -15.46
CA ALA A 217 -8.25 -16.20 -15.82
C ALA A 217 -9.47 -16.40 -14.92
N GLN A 218 -9.30 -16.15 -13.62
CA GLN A 218 -10.31 -16.41 -12.59
C GLN A 218 -11.37 -15.31 -12.50
N TYR A 219 -10.97 -14.04 -12.64
CA TYR A 219 -11.85 -12.89 -12.42
C TYR A 219 -12.13 -12.07 -13.69
N GLY A 220 -11.32 -12.23 -14.75
CA GLY A 220 -11.52 -11.53 -16.01
C GLY A 220 -12.65 -12.14 -16.85
N THR A 221 -13.46 -11.29 -17.47
CA THR A 221 -14.58 -11.72 -18.32
C THR A 221 -14.15 -11.70 -19.80
N GLU A 222 -13.87 -10.52 -20.33
CA GLU A 222 -13.47 -10.25 -21.71
C GLU A 222 -12.59 -8.99 -21.80
N MET A 223 -11.98 -8.68 -22.94
CA MET A 223 -11.24 -7.42 -23.10
C MET A 223 -12.20 -6.24 -23.33
N PRO A 224 -12.06 -5.10 -22.61
CA PRO A 224 -10.99 -4.70 -21.67
C PRO A 224 -11.25 -5.00 -20.17
N PHE A 225 -12.30 -5.74 -19.84
CA PHE A 225 -12.75 -6.17 -18.50
C PHE A 225 -11.97 -7.37 -17.96
N ASN A 226 -10.68 -7.15 -17.69
CA ASN A 226 -9.78 -8.19 -17.20
C ASN A 226 -9.56 -8.15 -15.68
N ALA A 227 -10.46 -7.54 -14.91
CA ALA A 227 -10.47 -7.42 -13.44
C ALA A 227 -9.28 -6.68 -12.78
N VAL A 228 -8.07 -6.76 -13.33
CA VAL A 228 -6.84 -6.33 -12.66
C VAL A 228 -5.83 -5.70 -13.63
N HIS A 229 -5.18 -4.62 -13.19
CA HIS A 229 -4.07 -3.94 -13.87
C HIS A 229 -2.75 -4.17 -13.15
N GLY A 230 -1.67 -4.25 -13.92
CA GLY A 230 -0.31 -4.23 -13.43
C GLY A 230 0.60 -3.52 -14.42
N SER A 231 1.58 -2.80 -13.89
CA SER A 231 2.56 -2.04 -14.67
C SER A 231 3.37 -2.97 -15.59
N ARG A 232 3.81 -2.45 -16.74
CA ARG A 232 4.53 -3.27 -17.74
C ARG A 232 5.98 -3.49 -17.34
N ASP A 233 6.61 -2.46 -16.81
CA ASP A 233 8.00 -2.41 -16.41
C ASP A 233 8.15 -1.43 -15.24
N ARG A 234 9.38 -1.26 -14.75
CA ARG A 234 9.68 -0.40 -13.59
C ARG A 234 9.43 1.08 -13.87
N GLU A 235 9.66 1.52 -15.10
CA GLU A 235 9.49 2.92 -15.50
C GLU A 235 8.01 3.27 -15.55
N ASP A 236 7.20 2.37 -16.11
CA ASP A 236 5.75 2.41 -16.04
C ASP A 236 5.26 2.38 -14.59
N ALA A 237 5.77 1.47 -13.75
CA ALA A 237 5.37 1.39 -12.34
C ALA A 237 5.62 2.69 -11.58
N ASN A 238 6.81 3.28 -11.75
CA ASN A 238 7.17 4.54 -11.09
C ASN A 238 6.27 5.69 -11.55
N ARG A 239 6.01 5.79 -12.87
CA ARG A 239 5.12 6.82 -13.44
C ARG A 239 3.69 6.67 -12.95
N GLU A 240 3.17 5.45 -13.00
CA GLU A 240 1.81 5.11 -12.57
C GLU A 240 1.61 5.37 -11.06
N LEU A 241 2.58 4.98 -10.23
CA LEU A 241 2.57 5.25 -8.79
C LEU A 241 2.67 6.74 -8.48
N THR A 242 3.51 7.49 -9.19
CA THR A 242 3.61 8.95 -8.99
C THR A 242 2.29 9.65 -9.34
N LEU A 243 1.58 9.17 -10.37
CA LEU A 243 0.31 9.74 -10.80
C LEU A 243 -0.82 9.46 -9.80
N LEU A 244 -0.92 8.24 -9.27
CA LEU A 244 -2.04 7.82 -8.42
C LEU A 244 -1.74 7.95 -6.92
N PHE A 245 -0.47 7.97 -6.52
CA PHE A 245 0.00 8.13 -5.15
C PHE A 245 1.06 9.24 -5.05
N PRO A 246 0.70 10.52 -5.22
CA PRO A 246 1.65 11.64 -5.21
C PRO A 246 2.36 11.84 -3.85
N SER A 247 1.80 11.29 -2.77
CA SER A 247 2.41 11.28 -1.43
C SER A 247 3.43 10.16 -1.24
N PHE A 248 3.49 9.18 -2.14
CA PHE A 248 4.43 8.06 -2.07
C PHE A 248 5.77 8.47 -2.72
N LYS A 249 6.83 8.55 -1.92
CA LYS A 249 8.18 8.88 -2.42
C LYS A 249 9.00 7.62 -2.63
N PHE A 250 9.46 7.42 -3.86
CA PHE A 250 10.53 6.47 -4.16
C PHE A 250 11.86 6.97 -3.58
N SER A 251 12.60 6.10 -2.90
CA SER A 251 13.99 6.36 -2.56
C SER A 251 14.88 6.07 -3.77
N ASP A 252 14.74 6.85 -4.84
CA ASP A 252 15.61 6.73 -6.02
C ASP A 252 16.89 7.53 -5.79
N LYS A 253 17.96 6.83 -5.36
CA LYS A 253 19.33 7.27 -5.62
C LYS A 253 19.94 6.28 -6.60
N ASP A 254 19.70 6.52 -7.89
CA ASP A 254 20.55 6.09 -8.99
C ASP A 254 20.59 7.23 -10.02
N THR A 255 21.49 8.18 -9.79
CA THR A 255 22.00 9.04 -10.88
C THR A 255 23.51 9.07 -10.72
N GLU A 256 24.13 8.01 -11.22
CA GLU A 256 25.56 8.00 -11.47
C GLU A 256 25.83 8.97 -12.64
N ALA A 257 26.33 10.15 -12.31
CA ALA A 257 26.78 11.12 -13.29
C ALA A 257 27.95 10.54 -14.11
N PRO A 258 28.01 10.76 -15.44
CA PRO A 258 29.15 10.29 -16.23
C PRO A 258 30.42 11.05 -15.81
N GLN A 259 31.40 10.32 -15.28
CA GLN A 259 32.73 10.87 -14.99
C GLN A 259 33.43 11.23 -16.29
N ALA A 260 33.56 12.53 -16.53
CA ALA A 260 34.54 13.08 -17.46
C ALA A 260 35.92 13.06 -16.79
N LYS A 261 36.88 12.37 -17.41
CA LYS A 261 38.32 12.68 -17.35
C LYS A 261 39.01 12.22 -18.61
#